data_AF-K1TIN5-F1
#
_entry.id   AF-K1TIN5-F1
#
_cell.length_a   1.000
_cell.length_b   1.000
_cell.length_c   1.000
_cell.angle_alpha   90.00
_cell.angle_beta   90.00
_cell.angle_gamma   90.00
#
_symmetry.space_group_name_H-M   'P 1'
#
loop_
_entity.id
_entity.type
_entity.pdbx_description
1 polymer ?
#
loop_
_entity_poly.entity_id
_entity_poly.type
_entity_poly.pdbx_seq_one_letter_code
_entity_poly.pdbx_strand_id
1 'polypeptide(L)'
;GREGRDPSDGEVATESPLGSDVRFTIADKAASYSLTPVATWQLYLRCVIDAVTHREPVYFHCTAGADRTGTLACVLEGLLGMSQSDIDKDYELTTFYSGSGTDALARRRNESEWKRLISAINAVSGDTFRDKCVHFAVGTCGMSMADINAYRAAMTNGTPDMLHWYQTIIKNLTGCTISNAASQVDYGEA
;
A
#
# COMPACT_ATOMS: atom_id res chain seq x y z
N GLY A 1 9.88 10.87 1.48
CA GLY A 1 10.56 10.73 2.77
C GLY A 1 11.53 11.87 2.93
N ARG A 2 11.27 12.80 3.84
CA ARG A 2 12.22 13.86 4.19
C ARG A 2 13.32 13.34 5.13
N GLU A 3 12.99 12.33 5.93
CA GLU A 3 13.88 11.59 6.82
C GLU A 3 14.96 10.80 6.08
N GLY A 4 16.19 10.85 6.59
CA GLY A 4 17.35 10.12 6.04
C GLY A 4 17.87 10.67 4.71
N ARG A 5 17.52 11.91 4.36
CA ARG A 5 18.12 12.61 3.20
C ARG A 5 19.60 12.90 3.44
N ASP A 6 20.37 12.72 2.38
CA ASP A 6 21.76 13.11 2.35
C ASP A 6 21.83 14.65 2.38
N PRO A 7 22.72 15.28 3.16
CA PRO A 7 22.93 16.72 3.10
C PRO A 7 23.23 17.26 1.69
N SER A 8 23.73 16.42 0.78
CA SER A 8 23.95 16.73 -0.63
C SER A 8 22.69 16.65 -1.51
N ASP A 9 21.57 16.14 -1.01
CA ASP A 9 20.27 16.06 -1.71
C ASP A 9 19.63 17.45 -1.94
N GLY A 10 20.26 18.53 -1.46
CA GLY A 10 19.80 19.90 -1.62
C GLY A 10 18.60 20.27 -0.75
N GLU A 11 17.96 21.39 -1.07
CA GLU A 11 16.76 21.82 -0.36
C GLU A 11 15.57 20.90 -0.62
N VAL A 12 14.65 20.87 0.34
CA VAL A 12 13.44 20.09 0.20
C VAL A 12 12.55 20.68 -0.88
N ALA A 13 12.36 19.95 -1.98
CA ALA A 13 11.34 20.30 -2.96
C ALA A 13 9.98 20.51 -2.28
N THR A 14 9.38 21.67 -2.52
CA THR A 14 8.07 22.09 -2.02
C THR A 14 7.00 22.06 -3.12
N GLU A 15 7.41 21.93 -4.38
CA GLU A 15 6.56 21.88 -5.56
C GLU A 15 7.08 20.84 -6.57
N SER A 16 6.26 20.50 -7.56
CA SER A 16 6.63 19.53 -8.60
C SER A 16 7.70 20.11 -9.54
N PRO A 17 8.80 19.39 -9.80
CA PRO A 17 9.77 19.80 -10.83
C PRO A 17 9.25 19.56 -12.25
N LEU A 18 8.10 18.90 -12.41
CA LEU A 18 7.48 18.57 -13.70
C LEU A 18 6.45 19.61 -14.16
N GLY A 19 6.13 20.61 -13.33
CA GLY A 19 5.15 21.64 -13.64
C GLY A 19 4.17 21.90 -12.49
N SER A 20 3.64 23.12 -12.41
CA SER A 20 2.71 23.54 -11.35
C SER A 20 1.33 22.89 -11.43
N ASP A 21 1.01 22.27 -12.56
CA ASP A 21 -0.20 21.49 -12.81
C ASP A 21 -0.09 20.03 -12.32
N VAL A 22 1.09 19.60 -11.88
CA VAL A 22 1.30 18.27 -11.31
C VAL A 22 1.16 18.33 -9.79
N ARG A 23 0.16 17.59 -9.26
CA ARG A 23 0.00 17.42 -7.82
C ARG A 23 1.26 16.79 -7.22
N PHE A 24 1.88 17.49 -6.28
CA PHE A 24 3.10 17.04 -5.63
C PHE A 24 2.84 16.73 -4.16
N THR A 25 3.39 15.61 -3.68
CA THR A 25 3.34 15.26 -2.26
C THR A 25 4.65 14.58 -1.86
N ILE A 26 5.21 15.01 -0.72
CA ILE A 26 6.40 14.40 -0.14
C ILE A 26 6.10 13.96 1.30
N ALA A 27 6.26 12.68 1.60
CA ALA A 27 6.14 12.19 2.96
C ALA A 27 7.30 12.68 3.84
N ASP A 28 7.01 13.06 5.08
CA ASP A 28 8.03 13.44 6.07
C ASP A 28 8.91 12.26 6.47
N LYS A 29 8.31 11.10 6.71
CA LYS A 29 9.01 9.85 7.04
C LYS A 29 8.98 8.87 5.87
N ALA A 30 9.64 7.74 6.04
CA ALA A 30 9.59 6.64 5.08
C ALA A 30 9.22 5.32 5.76
N ALA A 31 8.44 4.50 5.06
CA ALA A 31 8.36 3.07 5.32
C ALA A 31 9.33 2.36 4.37
N SER A 32 10.20 1.50 4.91
CA SER A 32 11.22 0.78 4.14
C SER A 32 11.32 -0.64 4.67
N TYR A 33 10.78 -1.59 3.90
CA TYR A 33 10.62 -2.97 4.30
C TYR A 33 9.92 -3.13 5.67
N SER A 34 8.92 -2.28 5.91
CA SER A 34 8.16 -2.20 7.16
C SER A 34 6.73 -1.73 6.90
N LEU A 35 5.80 -2.21 7.73
CA LEU A 35 4.41 -1.71 7.77
C LEU A 35 4.25 -0.48 8.68
N THR A 36 5.36 0.11 9.11
CA THR A 36 5.43 1.32 9.93
C THR A 36 6.38 2.35 9.30
N PRO A 37 6.20 3.65 9.58
CA PRO A 37 5.13 4.25 10.39
C PRO A 37 3.76 4.25 9.70
N VAL A 38 2.69 4.00 10.45
CA VAL A 38 1.31 3.96 9.91
C VAL A 38 0.90 5.28 9.26
N ALA A 39 1.28 6.43 9.86
CA ALA A 39 0.99 7.74 9.29
C ALA A 39 1.61 7.93 7.89
N THR A 40 2.78 7.33 7.63
CA THR A 40 3.40 7.35 6.30
C THR A 40 2.58 6.53 5.31
N TRP A 41 2.14 5.34 5.71
CA TRP A 41 1.28 4.49 4.89
C TRP A 41 -0.08 5.12 4.60
N GLN A 42 -0.68 5.81 5.56
CA GLN A 42 -1.89 6.60 5.37
C GLN A 42 -1.72 7.63 4.27
N LEU A 43 -0.62 8.39 4.28
CA LEU A 43 -0.33 9.35 3.23
C LEU A 43 -0.13 8.65 1.88
N TYR A 44 0.68 7.59 1.83
CA TYR A 44 0.95 6.85 0.60
C TYR A 44 -0.33 6.32 -0.05
N LEU A 45 -1.14 5.60 0.71
CA LEU A 45 -2.38 4.98 0.22
C LEU A 45 -3.39 6.05 -0.19
N ARG A 46 -3.59 7.12 0.62
CA ARG A 46 -4.48 8.21 0.25
C ARG A 46 -4.06 8.87 -1.06
N CYS A 47 -2.79 9.22 -1.22
CA CYS A 47 -2.30 9.86 -2.44
C CYS A 47 -2.51 8.99 -3.68
N VAL A 48 -2.15 7.70 -3.60
CA VAL A 48 -2.24 6.79 -4.74
C VAL A 48 -3.70 6.48 -5.08
N ILE A 49 -4.50 6.09 -4.09
CA ILE A 49 -5.90 5.70 -4.31
C ILE A 49 -6.72 6.88 -4.83
N ASP A 50 -6.56 8.07 -4.24
CA ASP A 50 -7.27 9.27 -4.67
C ASP A 50 -6.93 9.64 -6.12
N ALA A 51 -5.65 9.74 -6.47
CA ALA A 51 -5.24 10.06 -7.84
C ALA A 51 -5.74 9.00 -8.86
N VAL A 52 -5.52 7.72 -8.58
CA VAL A 52 -5.92 6.63 -9.48
C VAL A 52 -7.44 6.57 -9.68
N THR A 53 -8.23 6.75 -8.62
CA THR A 53 -9.71 6.74 -8.72
C THR A 53 -10.25 7.95 -9.47
N HIS A 54 -9.51 9.07 -9.51
CA HIS A 54 -9.80 10.23 -10.36
C HIS A 54 -9.19 10.14 -11.76
N ARG A 55 -8.60 9.00 -12.12
CA ARG A 55 -7.94 8.73 -13.43
C ARG A 55 -6.72 9.61 -13.67
N GLU A 56 -6.03 10.00 -12.62
CA GLU A 56 -4.77 10.74 -12.67
C GLU A 56 -3.59 9.74 -12.65
N PRO A 57 -2.66 9.80 -13.62
CA PRO A 57 -1.45 8.99 -13.59
C PRO A 57 -0.60 9.30 -12.35
N VAL A 58 -0.16 8.26 -11.64
CA VAL A 58 0.69 8.40 -10.45
C VAL A 58 2.11 7.96 -10.75
N TYR A 59 3.07 8.85 -10.49
CA TYR A 59 4.48 8.52 -10.41
C TYR A 59 4.95 8.65 -8.97
N PHE A 60 5.37 7.55 -8.35
CA PHE A 60 5.92 7.55 -6.99
C PHE A 60 7.36 7.03 -7.02
N HIS A 61 8.24 7.70 -6.28
CA HIS A 61 9.63 7.33 -6.24
C HIS A 61 10.27 7.64 -4.87
N CYS A 62 11.45 7.09 -4.67
CA CYS A 62 12.39 7.54 -3.65
C CYS A 62 13.68 8.02 -4.34
N THR A 63 14.80 8.10 -3.64
CA THR A 63 16.07 8.55 -4.25
C THR A 63 16.51 7.61 -5.40
N ALA A 64 16.53 6.30 -5.14
CA ALA A 64 16.98 5.29 -6.11
C ALA A 64 15.84 4.54 -6.81
N GLY A 65 14.58 4.85 -6.46
CA GLY A 65 13.43 4.07 -6.95
C GLY A 65 13.36 2.63 -6.43
N ALA A 66 14.13 2.28 -5.40
CA ALA A 66 14.34 0.89 -4.95
C ALA A 66 13.58 0.56 -3.65
N ASP A 67 14.16 0.79 -2.48
CA ASP A 67 13.67 0.26 -1.19
C ASP A 67 12.26 0.73 -0.82
N ARG A 68 12.10 2.05 -0.70
CA ARG A 68 10.86 2.69 -0.24
C ARG A 68 9.77 2.61 -1.32
N THR A 69 10.19 2.69 -2.58
CA THR A 69 9.32 2.51 -3.75
C THR A 69 8.79 1.09 -3.82
N GLY A 70 9.69 0.09 -3.79
CA GLY A 70 9.34 -1.32 -3.83
C GLY A 70 8.51 -1.76 -2.62
N THR A 71 8.75 -1.16 -1.45
CA THR A 71 7.91 -1.38 -0.26
C THR A 71 6.46 -0.96 -0.51
N LEU A 72 6.23 0.23 -1.07
CA LEU A 72 4.89 0.70 -1.42
C LEU A 72 4.28 -0.14 -2.56
N ALA A 73 5.04 -0.40 -3.63
CA ALA A 73 4.61 -1.21 -4.76
C ALA A 73 4.12 -2.60 -4.32
N CYS A 74 4.88 -3.28 -3.44
CA CYS A 74 4.50 -4.58 -2.88
C CYS A 74 3.08 -4.61 -2.30
N VAL A 75 2.72 -3.59 -1.51
CA VAL A 75 1.37 -3.52 -0.91
C VAL A 75 0.33 -3.15 -1.96
N LEU A 76 0.62 -2.21 -2.85
CA LEU A 76 -0.30 -1.80 -3.93
C LEU A 76 -0.64 -2.98 -4.87
N GLU A 77 0.35 -3.76 -5.27
CA GLU A 77 0.18 -4.97 -6.09
C GLU A 77 -0.56 -6.07 -5.32
N GLY A 78 -0.27 -6.21 -4.02
CA GLY A 78 -1.01 -7.08 -3.12
C GLY A 78 -2.50 -6.73 -3.05
N LEU A 79 -2.85 -5.44 -2.97
CA LEU A 79 -4.25 -4.98 -3.02
C LEU A 79 -4.94 -5.34 -4.35
N LEU A 80 -4.21 -5.31 -5.47
CA LEU A 80 -4.73 -5.74 -6.77
C LEU A 80 -4.94 -7.25 -6.85
N GLY A 81 -4.33 -8.02 -5.94
CA GLY A 81 -4.43 -9.48 -5.90
C GLY A 81 -3.39 -10.19 -6.75
N MET A 82 -2.26 -9.53 -7.04
CA MET A 82 -1.14 -10.17 -7.73
C MET A 82 -0.55 -11.31 -6.88
N SER A 83 0.02 -12.31 -7.55
CA SER A 83 0.70 -13.39 -6.85
C SER A 83 1.98 -12.87 -6.19
N GLN A 84 2.36 -13.40 -5.02
CA GLN A 84 3.63 -13.03 -4.40
C GLN A 84 4.82 -13.28 -5.34
N SER A 85 4.73 -14.29 -6.21
CA SER A 85 5.77 -14.56 -7.21
C SER A 85 5.93 -13.42 -8.21
N ASP A 86 4.86 -12.74 -8.59
CA ASP A 86 4.92 -11.62 -9.55
C ASP A 86 5.40 -10.34 -8.86
N ILE A 87 4.95 -10.12 -7.62
CA ILE A 87 5.44 -9.03 -6.76
C ILE A 87 6.95 -9.15 -6.51
N ASP A 88 7.44 -10.37 -6.22
CA ASP A 88 8.87 -10.64 -6.07
C ASP A 88 9.64 -10.32 -7.37
N LYS A 89 9.06 -10.63 -8.53
CA LYS A 89 9.69 -10.35 -9.84
C LYS A 89 9.73 -8.86 -10.12
N ASP A 90 8.66 -8.12 -9.85
CA ASP A 90 8.62 -6.66 -9.99
C ASP A 90 9.71 -6.00 -9.14
N TYR A 91 9.79 -6.40 -7.86
CA TYR A 91 10.85 -5.94 -6.97
C TYR A 91 12.25 -6.26 -7.51
N GLU A 92 12.48 -7.48 -7.98
CA GLU A 92 13.78 -7.92 -8.52
C GLU A 92 14.20 -7.18 -9.79
N LEU A 93 13.27 -6.64 -10.60
CA LEU A 93 13.61 -5.80 -11.75
C LEU A 93 14.43 -4.57 -11.36
N THR A 94 14.29 -4.10 -10.12
CA THR A 94 15.12 -3.03 -9.54
C THR A 94 16.62 -3.34 -9.60
N THR A 95 17.02 -4.62 -9.63
CA THR A 95 18.44 -5.01 -9.76
C THR A 95 19.09 -4.53 -11.06
N PHE A 96 18.31 -4.24 -12.09
CA PHE A 96 18.84 -3.73 -13.36
C PHE A 96 19.14 -2.22 -13.31
N TYR A 97 18.86 -1.53 -12.21
CA TYR A 97 19.26 -0.14 -12.00
C TYR A 97 20.77 -0.02 -11.77
N SER A 98 21.36 1.09 -12.22
CA SER A 98 22.81 1.37 -12.14
C SER A 98 23.40 1.37 -10.73
N GLY A 99 22.57 1.36 -9.68
CA GLY A 99 23.01 1.25 -8.28
C GLY A 99 23.32 -0.17 -7.79
N SER A 100 22.92 -1.22 -8.52
CA SER A 100 23.20 -2.63 -8.17
C SER A 100 24.47 -3.15 -8.85
N GLY A 101 25.57 -2.40 -8.73
CA GLY A 101 26.83 -2.69 -9.43
C GLY A 101 27.57 -3.95 -8.98
N THR A 102 27.08 -4.66 -7.96
CA THR A 102 27.62 -5.94 -7.51
C THR A 102 26.50 -6.89 -7.11
N ASP A 103 26.80 -8.18 -7.12
CA ASP A 103 25.92 -9.24 -6.63
C ASP A 103 25.42 -8.93 -5.21
N ALA A 104 26.30 -8.46 -4.31
CA ALA A 104 25.97 -8.11 -2.93
C ALA A 104 24.97 -6.93 -2.79
N LEU A 105 24.80 -6.11 -3.83
CA LEU A 105 23.87 -4.97 -3.86
C LEU A 105 22.64 -5.23 -4.75
N ALA A 106 22.52 -6.44 -5.30
CA ALA A 106 21.36 -6.85 -6.08
C ALA A 106 20.13 -7.01 -5.19
N ARG A 107 18.98 -6.53 -5.66
CA ARG A 107 17.69 -6.67 -4.98
C ARG A 107 17.08 -8.02 -5.32
N ARG A 108 16.88 -8.85 -4.30
CA ARG A 108 16.49 -10.25 -4.47
C ARG A 108 15.35 -10.58 -3.56
N ARG A 109 14.45 -11.45 -4.02
CA ARG A 109 13.37 -11.98 -3.18
C ARG A 109 13.87 -12.70 -1.92
N ASN A 110 15.12 -13.16 -1.91
CA ASN A 110 15.72 -13.88 -0.79
C ASN A 110 16.59 -13.01 0.12
N GLU A 111 16.72 -11.71 -0.14
CA GLU A 111 17.47 -10.82 0.74
C GLU A 111 16.72 -10.58 2.07
N SER A 112 17.48 -10.33 3.14
CA SER A 112 16.91 -10.22 4.49
C SER A 112 15.87 -9.11 4.62
N GLU A 113 16.11 -7.98 3.96
CA GLU A 113 15.22 -6.81 4.01
C GLU A 113 13.87 -7.11 3.35
N TRP A 114 13.88 -7.63 2.12
CA TRP A 114 12.65 -8.02 1.43
C TRP A 114 11.88 -9.10 2.17
N LYS A 115 12.58 -10.14 2.63
CA LYS A 115 11.95 -11.20 3.45
C LYS A 115 11.30 -10.64 4.71
N ARG A 116 11.89 -9.62 5.34
CA ARG A 116 11.29 -8.98 6.52
C ARG A 116 9.96 -8.31 6.18
N LEU A 117 9.88 -7.59 5.06
CA LEU A 117 8.60 -7.00 4.60
C LEU A 117 7.55 -8.09 4.35
N ILE A 118 7.91 -9.12 3.58
CA ILE A 118 7.01 -10.23 3.25
C ILE A 118 6.55 -10.96 4.52
N SER A 119 7.43 -11.18 5.49
CA SER A 119 7.07 -11.75 6.79
C SER A 119 6.14 -10.84 7.59
N ALA A 120 6.35 -9.52 7.57
CA ALA A 120 5.48 -8.57 8.26
C ALA A 120 4.06 -8.55 7.67
N ILE A 121 3.94 -8.57 6.34
CA ILE A 121 2.64 -8.70 5.66
C ILE A 121 2.01 -10.05 5.99
N ASN A 122 2.78 -11.13 5.96
CA ASN A 122 2.28 -12.47 6.27
C ASN A 122 1.81 -12.66 7.71
N ALA A 123 2.26 -11.81 8.64
CA ALA A 123 1.81 -11.80 10.03
C ALA A 123 0.47 -11.07 10.23
N VAL A 124 0.01 -10.28 9.24
CA VAL A 124 -1.34 -9.72 9.25
C VAL A 124 -2.35 -10.85 9.06
N SER A 125 -3.51 -10.77 9.74
CA SER A 125 -4.59 -11.73 9.56
C SER A 125 -5.12 -11.67 8.13
N GLY A 126 -5.58 -12.80 7.59
CA GLY A 126 -6.12 -12.92 6.23
C GLY A 126 -5.71 -14.23 5.59
N ASP A 127 -6.56 -14.76 4.71
CA ASP A 127 -6.37 -16.09 4.11
C ASP A 127 -5.36 -16.04 2.95
N THR A 128 -5.41 -14.97 2.15
CA THR A 128 -4.50 -14.74 1.02
C THR A 128 -3.59 -13.54 1.26
N PHE A 129 -2.51 -13.42 0.48
CA PHE A 129 -1.63 -12.25 0.54
C PHE A 129 -2.40 -10.94 0.28
N ARG A 130 -3.38 -10.98 -0.64
CA ARG A 130 -4.32 -9.86 -0.88
C ARG A 130 -5.08 -9.50 0.38
N ASP A 131 -5.70 -10.47 1.04
CA ASP A 131 -6.54 -10.19 2.22
C ASP A 131 -5.71 -9.57 3.35
N LYS A 132 -4.45 -10.01 3.50
CA LYS A 132 -3.49 -9.43 4.44
C LYS A 132 -3.14 -7.98 4.11
N CYS A 133 -2.88 -7.67 2.83
CA CYS A 133 -2.68 -6.29 2.37
C CYS A 133 -3.95 -5.43 2.58
N VAL A 134 -5.13 -5.98 2.32
CA VAL A 134 -6.43 -5.30 2.51
C VAL A 134 -6.66 -5.02 3.99
N HIS A 135 -6.49 -6.01 4.87
CA HIS A 135 -6.64 -5.83 6.31
C HIS A 135 -5.62 -4.85 6.88
N PHE A 136 -4.40 -4.80 6.35
CA PHE A 136 -3.44 -3.76 6.71
C PHE A 136 -3.91 -2.36 6.27
N ALA A 137 -4.33 -2.20 5.01
CA ALA A 137 -4.78 -0.90 4.50
C ALA A 137 -6.05 -0.40 5.21
N VAL A 138 -7.01 -1.30 5.48
CA VAL A 138 -8.29 -0.95 6.10
C VAL A 138 -8.16 -0.89 7.63
N GLY A 139 -7.71 -1.98 8.26
CA GLY A 139 -7.69 -2.10 9.72
C GLY A 139 -6.58 -1.34 10.42
N THR A 140 -5.42 -1.19 9.77
CA THR A 140 -4.28 -0.47 10.35
C THR A 140 -4.18 0.95 9.82
N CYS A 141 -4.36 1.16 8.50
CA CYS A 141 -4.21 2.48 7.90
C CYS A 141 -5.52 3.28 7.83
N GLY A 142 -6.69 2.67 8.06
CA GLY A 142 -7.98 3.37 8.07
C GLY A 142 -8.48 3.78 6.68
N MET A 143 -8.08 3.06 5.62
CA MET A 143 -8.79 3.14 4.33
C MET A 143 -10.16 2.46 4.46
N SER A 144 -11.15 2.89 3.70
CA SER A 144 -12.43 2.19 3.64
C SER A 144 -12.37 0.99 2.68
N MET A 145 -13.27 0.02 2.83
CA MET A 145 -13.41 -1.04 1.82
C MET A 145 -13.83 -0.48 0.45
N ALA A 146 -14.59 0.62 0.45
CA ALA A 146 -14.95 1.35 -0.77
C ALA A 146 -13.71 1.92 -1.47
N ASP A 147 -12.78 2.53 -0.73
CA ASP A 147 -11.50 3.04 -1.26
C ASP A 147 -10.71 1.92 -1.95
N ILE A 148 -10.61 0.75 -1.31
CA ILE A 148 -9.88 -0.40 -1.86
C ILE A 148 -10.56 -0.93 -3.12
N ASN A 149 -11.88 -1.12 -3.11
CA ASN A 149 -12.61 -1.62 -4.27
C ASN A 149 -12.56 -0.64 -5.45
N ALA A 150 -12.65 0.67 -5.18
CA ALA A 150 -12.53 1.71 -6.20
C ALA A 150 -11.14 1.72 -6.84
N TYR A 151 -10.08 1.62 -6.04
CA TYR A 151 -8.71 1.49 -6.54
C TYR A 151 -8.53 0.27 -7.44
N ARG A 152 -9.00 -0.91 -7.00
CA ARG A 152 -8.90 -2.15 -7.78
C ARG A 152 -9.64 -2.06 -9.11
N ALA A 153 -10.83 -1.47 -9.10
CA ALA A 153 -11.63 -1.26 -10.32
C ALA A 153 -10.95 -0.27 -11.29
N ALA A 154 -10.33 0.80 -10.76
CA ALA A 154 -9.63 1.79 -11.59
C ALA A 154 -8.34 1.25 -12.23
N MET A 155 -7.64 0.32 -11.57
CA MET A 155 -6.37 -0.26 -12.04
C MET A 155 -6.53 -1.48 -12.95
N THR A 156 -7.74 -2.02 -13.09
CA THR A 156 -7.99 -3.26 -13.85
C THR A 156 -8.88 -2.98 -15.05
N ASN A 157 -8.55 -3.54 -16.22
CA ASN A 157 -9.38 -3.42 -17.44
C ASN A 157 -10.72 -4.20 -17.38
N GLY A 158 -10.96 -4.95 -16.31
CA GLY A 158 -12.19 -5.72 -16.07
C GLY A 158 -12.83 -5.34 -14.74
N THR A 159 -13.88 -6.06 -14.36
CA THR A 159 -14.55 -5.85 -13.06
C THR A 159 -13.95 -6.83 -12.04
N PRO A 160 -13.03 -6.39 -11.16
CA PRO A 160 -12.55 -7.28 -10.10
C PRO A 160 -13.69 -7.61 -9.14
N ASP A 161 -13.63 -8.77 -8.51
CA ASP A 161 -14.58 -9.15 -7.46
C ASP A 161 -14.60 -8.08 -6.36
N MET A 162 -15.80 -7.68 -5.94
CA MET A 162 -15.97 -6.77 -4.81
C MET A 162 -15.52 -7.47 -3.52
N LEU A 163 -14.56 -6.86 -2.83
CA LEU A 163 -14.09 -7.37 -1.55
C LEU A 163 -14.99 -6.86 -0.44
N HIS A 164 -15.16 -7.73 0.54
CA HIS A 164 -15.87 -7.46 1.78
C HIS A 164 -15.00 -7.94 2.93
N TRP A 165 -15.09 -7.27 4.07
CA TRP A 165 -14.43 -7.72 5.28
C TRP A 165 -15.42 -7.59 6.42
N TYR A 166 -16.10 -8.67 6.77
CA TYR A 166 -17.18 -8.60 7.73
C TYR A 166 -16.70 -8.69 9.18
N GLN A 167 -17.30 -7.88 10.06
CA GLN A 167 -17.32 -8.14 11.50
C GLN A 167 -18.64 -8.80 11.90
N THR A 168 -18.54 -9.93 12.61
CA THR A 168 -19.70 -10.63 13.16
C THR A 168 -20.33 -9.83 14.30
N ILE A 169 -21.66 -9.65 14.26
CA ILE A 169 -22.42 -9.08 15.36
C ILE A 169 -22.68 -10.19 16.40
N ILE A 170 -22.02 -10.09 17.55
CA ILE A 170 -22.16 -11.07 18.65
C ILE A 170 -23.08 -10.59 19.78
N LYS A 171 -23.49 -9.32 19.78
CA LYS A 171 -24.35 -8.74 20.81
C LYS A 171 -25.80 -8.67 20.31
N ASN A 172 -26.68 -9.41 20.98
CA ASN A 172 -28.12 -9.36 20.71
C ASN A 172 -28.79 -8.30 21.59
N LEU A 173 -29.62 -7.46 20.99
CA LEU A 173 -30.44 -6.48 21.73
C LEU A 173 -31.52 -7.21 22.53
N THR A 174 -31.66 -6.89 23.81
CA THR A 174 -32.71 -7.42 24.70
C THR A 174 -33.67 -6.29 25.10
N GLY A 175 -34.97 -6.59 25.14
CA GLY A 175 -35.99 -5.61 25.56
C GLY A 175 -36.35 -4.52 24.55
N CYS A 176 -36.01 -4.70 23.27
CA CYS A 176 -36.33 -3.75 22.21
C CYS A 176 -37.53 -4.23 21.38
N THR A 177 -38.42 -3.32 20.97
CA THR A 177 -39.56 -3.60 20.06
C THR A 177 -39.17 -3.56 18.58
N ILE A 178 -37.99 -3.04 18.26
CA ILE A 178 -37.41 -2.98 16.92
C ILE A 178 -35.95 -3.41 17.01
N SER A 179 -35.53 -4.37 16.19
CA SER A 179 -34.16 -4.82 16.04
C SER A 179 -33.82 -4.94 14.56
N ASN A 180 -32.56 -4.73 14.19
CA ASN A 180 -32.08 -5.19 12.88
C ASN A 180 -31.79 -6.70 12.94
N ALA A 181 -31.95 -7.40 11.82
CA ALA A 181 -31.65 -8.83 11.69
C ALA A 181 -30.24 -9.09 11.16
N ALA A 182 -29.37 -8.07 11.19
CA ALA A 182 -28.02 -8.16 10.67
C ALA A 182 -27.18 -9.07 11.59
N SER A 183 -26.55 -10.09 10.99
CA SER A 183 -25.60 -10.98 11.69
C SER A 183 -24.14 -10.54 11.53
N GLN A 184 -23.88 -9.60 10.62
CA GLN A 184 -22.57 -9.05 10.33
C GLN A 184 -22.67 -7.64 9.73
N VAL A 185 -21.60 -6.86 9.83
CA VAL A 185 -21.45 -5.55 9.20
C VAL A 185 -20.13 -5.53 8.43
N ASP A 186 -20.08 -4.88 7.28
CA ASP A 186 -18.82 -4.64 6.59
C ASP A 186 -17.91 -3.73 7.44
N TYR A 187 -16.69 -4.19 7.66
CA TYR A 187 -15.66 -3.47 8.37
C TYR A 187 -15.04 -2.42 7.46
N GLY A 188 -14.90 -1.19 7.97
CA GLY A 188 -14.38 -0.08 7.16
C GLY A 188 -15.43 0.53 6.24
N GLU A 189 -16.73 0.35 6.51
CA GLU A 189 -17.75 1.32 6.09
C GLU A 189 -17.61 2.60 6.93
N ALA A 190 -17.70 3.76 6.28
CA ALA A 190 -17.55 5.09 6.88
C ALA A 190 -18.85 5.57 7.54
#